data_AF-A0A3S1BA40-F1
#
_entry.id   AF-A0A3S1BA40-F1
#
_cell.length_a   1.000
_cell.length_b   1.000
_cell.length_c   1.000
_cell.angle_alpha   90.00
_cell.angle_beta   90.00
_cell.angle_gamma   90.00
#
_symmetry.space_group_name_H-M   'P 1'
#
loop_
_entity.id
_entity.type
_entity.pdbx_description
1 polymer ?
#
loop_
_entity_poly.entity_id
_entity_poly.type
_entity_poly.pdbx_seq_one_letter_code
_entity_poly.pdbx_strand_id
1 'polypeptide(L)'
;MENWQKDLWQLMETLTDEVERFFIGMTEVVDTFFEFTEELSEQVHNSIATEVDQYLQDIVEPLSEIYWELDDIPSDNFDPAFPYSVDATTEKNTACIGCKHYHGYAYGGTLLVCGMHPSGVEDSTCPDWEQEDVYE
;
A
#
# COMPACT_ATOMS: atom_id res chain seq x y z
N MET A 1 -56.28 4.34 45.11
CA MET A 1 -55.00 4.62 44.39
C MET A 1 -53.96 3.53 44.65
N GLU A 2 -54.36 2.25 44.77
CA GLU A 2 -53.45 1.14 45.19
C GLU A 2 -53.21 0.09 44.09
N ASN A 3 -53.99 0.10 43.00
CA ASN A 3 -53.86 -0.91 41.94
C ASN A 3 -52.59 -0.71 41.09
N TRP A 4 -52.21 0.53 40.82
CA TRP A 4 -51.06 0.85 39.97
C TRP A 4 -49.72 0.38 40.55
N GLN A 5 -49.58 0.34 41.89
CA GLN A 5 -48.36 -0.17 42.54
C GLN A 5 -48.23 -1.68 42.37
N LYS A 6 -49.35 -2.41 42.47
CA LYS A 6 -49.35 -3.87 42.28
C LYS A 6 -49.04 -4.23 40.83
N ASP A 7 -49.62 -3.50 39.89
CA ASP A 7 -49.38 -3.71 38.45
C ASP A 7 -47.90 -3.44 38.09
N LEU A 8 -47.29 -2.41 38.70
CA LEU A 8 -45.86 -2.12 38.52
C LEU A 8 -44.95 -3.23 39.06
N TRP A 9 -45.25 -3.76 40.25
CA TRP A 9 -44.46 -4.84 40.86
C TRP A 9 -44.53 -6.12 40.03
N GLN A 10 -45.72 -6.51 39.57
CA GLN A 10 -45.90 -7.69 38.73
C GLN A 10 -45.18 -7.57 37.38
N LEU A 11 -45.19 -6.37 36.79
CA LEU A 11 -44.49 -6.11 35.54
C LEU A 11 -42.96 -6.16 35.73
N MET A 12 -42.45 -5.61 36.83
CA MET A 12 -41.02 -5.69 37.17
C MET A 12 -40.55 -7.12 37.45
N GLU A 13 -41.34 -7.92 38.17
CA GLU A 13 -41.06 -9.35 38.39
C GLU A 13 -41.02 -10.11 37.06
N THR A 14 -42.02 -9.90 36.21
CA THR A 14 -42.09 -10.55 34.89
C THR A 14 -40.91 -10.15 33.99
N LEU A 15 -40.55 -8.87 33.96
CA LEU A 15 -39.40 -8.39 33.18
C LEU A 15 -38.07 -8.93 33.73
N THR A 16 -37.94 -9.06 35.06
CA THR A 16 -36.71 -9.60 35.67
C THR A 16 -36.54 -11.06 35.31
N ASP A 17 -37.61 -11.85 35.41
CA ASP A 17 -37.61 -13.27 35.02
C ASP A 17 -37.29 -13.47 33.54
N GLU A 18 -37.80 -12.59 32.66
CA GLU A 18 -37.57 -12.68 31.23
C GLU A 18 -36.14 -12.25 30.84
N VAL A 19 -35.59 -11.25 31.52
CA VAL A 19 -34.19 -10.84 31.37
C VAL A 19 -33.24 -11.94 31.86
N GLU A 20 -33.53 -12.59 33.00
CA GLU A 20 -32.73 -13.70 33.50
C GLU A 20 -32.72 -14.88 32.51
N ARG A 21 -33.89 -15.25 31.96
CA ARG A 21 -33.99 -16.27 30.92
C ARG A 21 -33.26 -15.90 29.64
N PHE A 22 -33.30 -14.63 29.24
CA PHE A 22 -32.54 -14.13 28.09
C PHE A 22 -31.03 -14.28 28.30
N PHE A 23 -30.50 -13.89 29.46
CA PHE A 23 -29.08 -14.03 29.75
C PHE A 23 -28.63 -15.49 29.84
N ILE A 24 -29.47 -16.39 30.38
CA ILE A 24 -29.21 -17.83 30.39
C ILE A 24 -29.15 -18.38 28.95
N GLY A 25 -30.16 -18.08 28.12
CA GLY A 25 -30.17 -18.52 26.73
C GLY A 25 -29.05 -17.94 25.89
N MET A 26 -28.65 -16.69 26.15
CA MET A 26 -27.50 -16.06 25.49
C MET A 26 -26.18 -16.73 25.87
N THR A 27 -26.04 -17.19 27.11
CA THR A 27 -24.84 -17.93 27.55
C THR A 27 -24.70 -19.25 26.78
N GLU A 28 -25.79 -20.00 26.61
CA GLU A 28 -25.80 -21.25 25.84
C GLU A 28 -25.47 -21.02 24.34
N VAL A 29 -25.98 -19.93 23.76
CA VAL A 29 -25.67 -19.55 22.37
C VAL A 29 -24.20 -19.15 22.23
N VAL A 30 -23.65 -18.44 23.21
CA VAL A 30 -22.23 -18.07 23.23
C VAL A 30 -21.34 -19.31 23.35
N ASP A 31 -21.70 -20.27 24.19
CA ASP A 31 -20.96 -21.54 24.31
C ASP A 31 -20.96 -22.31 22.98
N THR A 32 -22.11 -22.41 22.31
CA THR A 32 -22.22 -23.04 20.98
C THR A 32 -21.39 -22.30 19.92
N PHE A 33 -21.31 -20.97 20.02
CA PHE A 33 -20.50 -20.15 19.13
C PHE A 33 -19.00 -20.31 19.40
N PHE A 34 -18.59 -20.48 20.66
CA PHE A 34 -17.21 -20.82 21.01
C PHE A 34 -16.80 -22.18 20.46
N GLU A 35 -17.63 -23.21 20.62
CA GLU A 35 -17.38 -24.55 20.06
C GLU A 35 -17.22 -24.49 18.52
N PHE A 36 -18.13 -23.79 17.84
CA PHE A 36 -18.05 -23.57 16.40
C PHE A 36 -16.79 -22.77 15.99
N THR A 37 -16.39 -21.79 16.80
CA THR A 37 -15.18 -20.98 16.54
C THR A 37 -13.92 -21.79 16.72
N GLU A 38 -13.86 -22.67 17.73
CA GLU A 38 -12.75 -23.61 17.93
C GLU A 38 -12.64 -24.60 16.76
N GLU A 39 -13.77 -25.19 16.34
CA GLU A 39 -13.82 -26.09 15.19
C GLU A 39 -13.37 -25.39 13.90
N LEU A 40 -13.86 -24.16 13.64
CA LEU A 40 -13.42 -23.36 12.50
C LEU A 40 -11.95 -22.99 12.59
N SER A 41 -11.45 -22.63 13.77
CA SER A 41 -10.05 -22.26 14.00
C SER A 41 -9.12 -23.43 13.67
N GLU A 42 -9.46 -24.64 14.10
CA GLU A 42 -8.71 -25.85 13.75
C GLU A 42 -8.76 -26.17 12.26
N GLN A 43 -9.90 -25.96 11.61
CA GLN A 43 -10.06 -26.19 10.17
C GLN A 43 -9.29 -25.17 9.31
N VAL A 44 -9.31 -23.89 9.70
CA VAL A 44 -8.55 -22.80 9.06
C VAL A 44 -7.04 -23.02 9.25
N HIS A 45 -6.59 -23.37 10.46
CA HIS A 45 -5.17 -23.53 10.73
C HIS A 45 -4.54 -24.69 9.95
N ASN A 46 -5.26 -25.81 9.75
CA ASN A 46 -4.71 -26.98 9.10
C ASN A 46 -4.85 -26.98 7.56
N SER A 47 -5.94 -26.42 7.02
CA SER A 47 -6.18 -26.44 5.55
C SER A 47 -5.68 -25.16 4.89
N ILE A 48 -6.07 -24.00 5.43
CA ILE A 48 -5.80 -22.71 4.77
C ILE A 48 -4.34 -22.32 4.95
N ALA A 49 -3.71 -22.56 6.10
CA ALA A 49 -2.29 -22.22 6.26
C ALA A 49 -1.41 -23.01 5.29
N THR A 50 -1.69 -24.29 5.09
CA THR A 50 -0.91 -25.14 4.17
C THR A 50 -1.19 -24.81 2.71
N GLU A 51 -2.44 -24.53 2.34
CA GLU A 51 -2.81 -24.11 0.99
C GLU A 51 -2.25 -22.71 0.65
N VAL A 52 -2.26 -21.78 1.61
CA VAL A 52 -1.68 -20.44 1.44
C VAL A 52 -0.16 -20.51 1.35
N ASP A 53 0.51 -21.32 2.16
CA ASP A 53 1.97 -21.49 2.08
C ASP A 53 2.38 -22.08 0.72
N GLN A 54 1.63 -23.08 0.23
CA GLN A 54 1.84 -23.65 -1.11
C GLN A 54 1.60 -22.63 -2.23
N TYR A 55 0.50 -21.86 -2.16
CA TYR A 55 0.18 -20.84 -3.16
C TYR A 55 1.17 -19.67 -3.13
N LEU A 56 1.66 -19.28 -1.95
CA LEU A 56 2.71 -18.28 -1.81
C LEU A 56 4.03 -18.80 -2.38
N GLN A 57 4.40 -20.06 -2.14
CA GLN A 57 5.60 -20.65 -2.76
C GLN A 57 5.52 -20.64 -4.29
N ASP A 58 4.37 -21.03 -4.86
CA ASP A 58 4.14 -21.04 -6.31
C ASP A 58 4.21 -19.64 -6.96
N ILE A 59 3.91 -18.57 -6.21
CA ILE A 59 4.03 -17.18 -6.67
C ILE A 59 5.43 -16.61 -6.43
N VAL A 60 6.03 -16.94 -5.28
CA VAL A 60 7.32 -16.40 -4.85
C VAL A 60 8.45 -16.98 -5.70
N GLU A 61 8.43 -18.27 -6.06
CA GLU A 61 9.47 -18.86 -6.91
C GLU A 61 9.65 -18.11 -8.25
N PRO A 62 8.60 -17.95 -9.09
CA PRO A 62 8.71 -17.24 -10.35
C PRO A 62 9.11 -15.77 -10.20
N LEU A 63 8.61 -15.09 -9.17
CA LEU A 63 8.93 -13.68 -8.94
C LEU A 63 10.35 -13.49 -8.41
N SER A 64 10.86 -14.44 -7.63
CA SER A 64 12.24 -14.41 -7.11
C SER A 64 13.27 -14.57 -8.23
N GLU A 65 13.02 -15.46 -9.20
CA GLU A 65 13.89 -15.63 -10.37
C GLU A 65 13.99 -14.34 -11.19
N ILE A 66 12.86 -13.66 -11.43
CA ILE A 66 12.83 -12.37 -12.14
C ILE A 66 13.59 -11.29 -11.35
N TYR A 67 13.49 -11.29 -10.03
CA TYR A 67 14.17 -10.29 -9.19
C TYR A 67 15.69 -10.52 -9.16
N TRP A 68 16.15 -11.78 -9.09
CA TRP A 68 17.57 -12.12 -9.20
C TRP A 68 18.14 -11.80 -10.58
N GLU A 69 17.38 -12.01 -11.67
CA GLU A 69 17.79 -11.62 -13.02
C GLU A 69 17.96 -10.10 -13.18
N LEU A 70 17.23 -9.30 -12.39
CA LEU A 70 17.35 -7.83 -12.37
C LEU A 70 18.48 -7.33 -11.45
N ASP A 71 18.78 -8.04 -10.35
CA ASP A 71 19.83 -7.67 -9.39
C ASP A 71 21.26 -8.01 -9.89
N ASP A 72 21.37 -9.01 -10.77
CA ASP A 72 22.64 -9.42 -11.41
C ASP A 72 22.99 -8.55 -12.65
N ILE A 73 22.19 -7.52 -12.94
CA ILE A 73 22.53 -6.49 -13.93
C ILE A 73 23.45 -5.47 -13.25
N PRO A 74 24.77 -5.44 -13.55
CA PRO A 74 25.63 -4.39 -13.04
C PRO A 74 25.07 -3.04 -13.52
N SER A 75 25.17 -1.99 -12.69
CA SER A 75 24.71 -0.63 -13.01
C SER A 75 25.21 -0.07 -14.36
N ASP A 76 26.22 -0.71 -14.98
CA ASP A 76 26.76 -0.36 -16.30
C ASP A 76 26.07 -1.08 -17.48
N ASN A 77 25.21 -2.08 -17.22
CA ASN A 77 24.42 -2.83 -18.20
C ASN A 77 22.92 -2.48 -18.14
N PHE A 78 22.56 -1.29 -17.64
CA PHE A 78 21.19 -0.81 -17.75
C PHE A 78 20.79 -0.81 -19.23
N ASP A 79 19.81 -1.66 -19.57
CA ASP A 79 19.21 -1.67 -20.89
C ASP A 79 18.66 -0.26 -21.17
N PRO A 80 19.14 0.45 -22.21
CA PRO A 80 18.67 1.78 -22.57
C PRO A 80 17.17 1.83 -22.90
N ALA A 81 16.47 0.70 -22.93
CA ALA A 81 15.02 0.60 -23.02
C ALA A 81 14.28 1.36 -21.90
N PHE A 82 14.84 1.50 -20.70
CA PHE A 82 14.20 2.22 -19.60
C PHE A 82 14.72 3.66 -19.45
N PRO A 83 13.81 4.65 -19.26
CA PRO A 83 14.23 6.02 -19.03
C PRO A 83 15.02 6.17 -17.73
N TYR A 84 16.19 6.81 -17.79
CA TYR A 84 17.02 7.09 -16.61
C TYR A 84 17.32 8.59 -16.47
N SER A 85 17.41 9.06 -15.22
CA SER A 85 17.70 10.47 -14.92
C SER A 85 19.18 10.80 -15.11
N VAL A 86 19.45 11.98 -15.65
CA VAL A 86 20.78 12.54 -15.87
C VAL A 86 20.76 13.98 -15.34
N ASP A 87 21.49 14.23 -14.26
CA ASP A 87 21.58 15.57 -13.68
C ASP A 87 22.41 16.52 -14.57
N ALA A 88 22.06 17.81 -14.50
CA ALA A 88 22.91 18.85 -15.08
C ALA A 88 24.18 18.99 -14.24
N THR A 89 25.34 18.91 -14.88
CA THR A 89 26.65 19.00 -14.22
C THR A 89 27.46 20.15 -14.82
N THR A 90 28.61 20.44 -14.20
CA THR A 90 29.54 21.44 -14.74
C THR A 90 30.08 21.06 -16.12
N GLU A 91 30.09 19.77 -16.45
CA GLU A 91 30.57 19.24 -17.74
C GLU A 91 29.47 19.08 -18.79
N LYS A 92 28.22 18.87 -18.37
CA LYS A 92 27.07 18.66 -19.26
C LYS A 92 25.87 19.51 -18.84
N ASN A 93 25.33 20.25 -19.80
CA ASN A 93 24.15 21.11 -19.60
C ASN A 93 24.35 22.16 -18.50
N THR A 94 25.54 22.76 -18.44
CA THR A 94 25.95 23.72 -17.40
C THR A 94 25.00 24.92 -17.29
N ALA A 95 24.47 25.38 -18.42
CA ALA A 95 23.52 26.48 -18.49
C ALA A 95 22.13 26.16 -17.88
N CYS A 96 21.84 24.89 -17.61
CA CYS A 96 20.55 24.42 -17.09
C CYS A 96 20.58 24.03 -15.61
N ILE A 97 21.73 24.17 -14.93
CA ILE A 97 21.84 23.89 -13.49
C ILE A 97 20.84 24.79 -12.73
N GLY A 98 19.95 24.16 -11.95
CA GLY A 98 18.94 24.85 -11.15
C GLY A 98 17.79 25.48 -11.94
N CYS A 99 17.64 25.15 -13.23
CA CYS A 99 16.51 25.60 -14.04
C CYS A 99 15.29 24.70 -13.83
N LYS A 100 14.11 25.29 -13.59
CA LYS A 100 12.86 24.53 -13.44
C LYS A 100 12.41 23.78 -14.69
N HIS A 101 12.91 24.15 -15.86
CA HIS A 101 12.56 23.55 -17.15
C HIS A 101 13.47 22.38 -17.53
N TYR A 102 14.49 22.08 -16.71
CA TYR A 102 15.38 20.95 -16.94
C TYR A 102 14.62 19.63 -16.77
N HIS A 103 14.64 18.80 -17.80
CA HIS A 103 13.98 17.49 -17.81
C HIS A 103 14.95 16.39 -17.38
N GLY A 104 16.11 16.32 -18.04
CA GLY A 104 17.20 15.44 -17.61
C GLY A 104 16.87 13.94 -17.62
N TYR A 105 16.14 13.43 -18.61
CA TYR A 105 15.96 11.97 -18.78
C TYR A 105 16.46 11.50 -20.14
N ALA A 106 17.15 10.37 -20.14
CA ALA A 106 17.57 9.68 -21.35
C ALA A 106 16.60 8.56 -21.69
N TYR A 107 16.12 8.55 -22.94
CA TYR A 107 15.20 7.56 -23.49
C TYR A 107 15.92 6.82 -24.62
N GLY A 108 16.12 5.51 -24.53
CA GLY A 108 16.82 4.78 -25.59
C GLY A 108 18.24 5.28 -25.84
N GLY A 109 18.92 5.80 -24.79
CA GLY A 109 20.24 6.42 -24.88
C GLY A 109 20.26 7.85 -25.42
N THR A 110 19.11 8.44 -25.78
CA THR A 110 19.01 9.84 -26.20
C THR A 110 18.55 10.72 -25.04
N LEU A 111 19.38 11.66 -24.60
CA LEU A 111 19.07 12.59 -23.53
C LEU A 111 18.12 13.70 -24.01
N LEU A 112 16.97 13.83 -23.36
CA LEU A 112 16.11 15.00 -23.44
C LEU A 112 16.48 15.97 -22.32
N VAL A 113 17.08 17.10 -22.68
CA VAL A 113 17.71 18.02 -21.72
C VAL A 113 16.69 18.93 -21.05
N CYS A 114 15.84 19.60 -21.81
CA CYS A 114 14.91 20.63 -21.31
C CYS A 114 13.63 20.65 -22.16
N GLY A 115 12.50 21.03 -21.56
CA GLY A 115 11.24 21.21 -22.29
C GLY A 115 11.27 22.33 -23.33
N MET A 116 12.08 23.37 -23.10
CA MET A 116 12.27 24.50 -24.02
C MET A 116 13.37 24.23 -25.06
N HIS A 117 14.43 23.54 -24.63
CA HIS A 117 15.58 23.19 -25.47
C HIS A 117 15.85 21.69 -25.39
N PRO A 118 15.21 20.86 -26.25
CA PRO A 118 15.32 19.40 -26.17
C PRO A 118 16.75 18.85 -26.18
N SER A 119 17.64 19.50 -26.94
CA SER A 119 19.07 19.13 -27.04
C SER A 119 19.98 19.92 -26.09
N GLY A 120 19.42 20.79 -25.24
CA GLY A 120 20.18 21.72 -24.42
C GLY A 120 20.56 23.00 -25.17
N VAL A 121 21.21 23.91 -24.45
CA VAL A 121 21.73 25.19 -24.97
C VAL A 121 23.24 25.07 -25.08
N GLU A 122 23.81 25.45 -26.22
CA GLU A 122 25.26 25.40 -26.45
C GLU A 122 26.00 26.59 -25.80
N ASP A 123 25.28 27.70 -25.61
CA ASP A 123 25.81 28.89 -24.95
C ASP A 123 26.01 28.68 -23.44
N SER A 124 26.85 29.53 -22.84
CA SER A 124 27.12 29.51 -21.39
C SER A 124 25.89 29.88 -20.53
N THR A 125 24.84 30.43 -21.13
CA THR A 125 23.63 30.89 -20.44
C THR A 125 22.37 30.49 -21.19
N CYS A 126 21.36 30.00 -20.47
CA CYS A 126 20.07 29.62 -21.05
C CYS A 126 19.12 30.84 -21.09
N PRO A 127 18.55 31.20 -22.25
CA PRO A 127 17.64 32.35 -22.39
C PRO A 127 16.31 32.15 -21.64
N ASP A 128 15.85 30.90 -21.54
CA ASP A 128 14.63 30.49 -20.86
C ASP A 128 14.92 29.97 -19.44
N TRP A 129 16.04 30.38 -18.83
CA TRP A 129 16.36 29.95 -17.46
C TRP A 129 15.41 30.59 -16.46
N GLU A 130 14.76 29.75 -15.65
CA GLU A 130 13.90 30.19 -14.56
C GLU A 130 14.23 29.39 -13.31
N GLN A 131 14.34 30.09 -12.18
CA GLN A 131 14.56 29.46 -10.88
C GLN A 131 13.33 28.64 -10.47
N GLU A 132 13.55 27.52 -9.80
CA GLU A 132 12.47 26.77 -9.15
C GLU A 132 11.83 27.64 -8.06
N ASP A 133 10.49 27.71 -8.06
CA ASP A 133 9.75 28.52 -7.10
C ASP A 133 9.91 27.90 -5.70
N VAL A 134 10.72 28.54 -4.86
CA VAL A 134 10.83 28.17 -3.44
C VAL A 134 9.61 28.76 -2.74
N TYR A 135 8.58 27.94 -2.50
CA TYR A 135 7.47 28.33 -1.63
C TYR A 135 7.98 28.36 -0.17
N GLU A 136 8.18 29.56 0.39
CA GLU A 136 8.42 29.79 1.84
C GLU A 136 7.13 29.67 2.66
#